data_AF-A0A1M7FB84-F1
#
_entry.id   AF-A0A1M7FB84-F1
#
_cell.length_a   1.000
_cell.length_b   1.000
_cell.length_c   1.000
_cell.angle_alpha   90.00
_cell.angle_beta   90.00
_cell.angle_gamma   90.00
#
_symmetry.space_group_name_H-M   'P 1'
#
loop_
_entity.id
_entity.type
_entity.pdbx_description
1 polymer ?
#
loop_
_entity_poly.entity_id
_entity_poly.type
_entity_poly.pdbx_seq_one_letter_code
_entity_poly.pdbx_strand_id
1 'polypeptide(L)'
;MKENILLLLQIITVDFFTAFGLYSILFLIVSIFLKKPLLAKIDDEAVKFISLVGIIYFTIWIIGIFVFYAENNPEEKISMINRMFGKYWIGFWSQYILWFVITQSLRFRRIRKNVLLRILFSFLFILSIEKIIILTVTFHRDYLPSSWTMYSDLNIYPSNFLLSLLMKIILFLLFVGIYYVIKNQIQGLIKPKRV
;
A
#
# COMPACT_ATOMS: atom_id res chain seq x y z
N MET A 1 4.09 18.73 13.95
CA MET A 1 5.05 17.67 13.55
C MET A 1 4.38 16.31 13.41
N LYS A 2 3.62 15.84 14.41
CA LYS A 2 2.84 14.59 14.35
C LYS A 2 1.89 14.51 13.15
N GLU A 3 1.13 15.57 12.89
CA GLU A 3 0.18 15.65 11.75
C GLU A 3 0.88 15.41 10.41
N ASN A 4 2.06 16.02 10.19
CA ASN A 4 2.84 15.83 8.97
C ASN A 4 3.29 14.37 8.79
N ILE A 5 3.70 13.70 9.87
CA ILE A 5 4.10 12.29 9.85
C ILE A 5 2.91 11.40 9.49
N LEU A 6 1.75 11.64 10.13
CA LEU A 6 0.52 10.90 9.85
C LEU A 6 0.05 11.11 8.41
N LEU A 7 0.11 12.35 7.94
CA LEU A 7 -0.21 12.71 6.56
C LEU A 7 0.72 11.98 5.58
N LEU A 8 2.03 11.96 5.83
CA LEU A 8 2.99 11.22 4.99
C LEU A 8 2.69 9.72 4.94
N LEU A 9 2.41 9.10 6.09
CA LEU A 9 2.01 7.69 6.15
C LEU A 9 0.70 7.44 5.40
N GLN A 10 -0.26 8.36 5.50
CA GLN A 10 -1.52 8.28 4.79
C GLN A 10 -1.32 8.38 3.27
N ILE A 11 -0.50 9.33 2.79
CA ILE A 11 -0.17 9.44 1.37
C ILE A 11 0.48 8.14 0.88
N ILE A 12 1.46 7.60 1.60
CA ILE A 12 2.14 6.37 1.20
C ILE A 12 1.16 5.20 1.08
N THR A 13 0.28 5.05 2.06
CA THR A 13 -0.66 3.93 2.10
C THR A 13 -1.78 4.10 1.07
N VAL A 14 -2.38 5.28 0.97
CA VAL A 14 -3.51 5.57 0.10
C VAL A 14 -3.10 5.71 -1.36
N ASP A 15 -1.95 6.29 -1.67
CA ASP A 15 -1.58 6.64 -3.05
C ASP A 15 -0.53 5.71 -3.66
N PHE A 16 0.33 5.09 -2.85
CA PHE A 16 1.33 4.15 -3.37
C PHE A 16 0.95 2.70 -3.13
N PHE A 17 0.59 2.30 -1.90
CA PHE A 17 0.24 0.91 -1.62
C PHE A 17 -1.05 0.49 -2.31
N THR A 18 -2.15 1.25 -2.16
CA THR A 18 -3.39 0.88 -2.87
C THR A 18 -3.22 0.90 -4.39
N ALA A 19 -2.48 1.88 -4.93
CA ALA A 19 -2.23 1.97 -6.37
C ALA A 19 -1.39 0.81 -6.88
N PHE A 20 -0.38 0.36 -6.12
CA PHE A 20 0.36 -0.85 -6.46
C PHE A 20 -0.51 -2.10 -6.43
N GLY A 21 -1.43 -2.22 -5.47
CA GLY A 21 -2.41 -3.31 -5.42
C GLY A 21 -3.30 -3.33 -6.67
N LEU A 22 -3.86 -2.19 -7.05
CA LEU A 22 -4.68 -2.03 -8.25
C LEU A 22 -3.88 -2.32 -9.53
N TYR A 23 -2.67 -1.77 -9.63
CA TYR A 23 -1.73 -2.00 -10.72
C TYR A 23 -1.39 -3.49 -10.86
N SER A 24 -1.12 -4.19 -9.75
CA SER A 24 -0.74 -5.60 -9.75
C SER A 24 -1.88 -6.49 -10.28
N ILE A 25 -3.13 -6.20 -9.91
CA ILE A 25 -4.31 -6.88 -10.49
C ILE A 25 -4.39 -6.62 -11.99
N LEU A 26 -4.28 -5.36 -12.41
CA LEU A 26 -4.32 -4.98 -13.82
C LEU A 26 -3.20 -5.66 -14.62
N PHE A 27 -1.97 -5.66 -14.11
CA PHE A 27 -0.82 -6.31 -14.72
C PHE A 27 -1.04 -7.81 -14.88
N LEU A 28 -1.59 -8.49 -13.86
CA LEU A 28 -1.87 -9.92 -13.94
C LEU A 28 -2.91 -10.22 -15.04
N ILE A 29 -3.98 -9.44 -15.12
CA ILE A 29 -5.00 -9.57 -16.18
C ILE A 29 -4.36 -9.36 -17.56
N VAL A 30 -3.61 -8.28 -17.74
CA VAL A 30 -2.95 -7.97 -19.02
C VAL A 30 -1.92 -9.04 -19.40
N SER A 31 -1.20 -9.60 -18.42
CA SER A 31 -0.17 -10.63 -18.65
C SER A 31 -0.73 -11.95 -19.18
N ILE A 32 -2.01 -12.22 -18.96
CA ILE A 32 -2.71 -13.38 -19.54
C ILE A 32 -2.81 -13.23 -21.07
N PHE A 33 -3.06 -12.02 -21.56
CA PHE A 33 -3.27 -11.73 -22.98
C PHE A 33 -1.98 -11.32 -23.71
N LEU A 34 -1.07 -10.58 -23.05
CA LEU A 34 0.12 -9.99 -23.65
C LEU A 34 1.41 -10.48 -22.98
N LYS A 35 2.12 -11.42 -23.63
CA LYS A 35 3.43 -11.92 -23.18
C LYS A 35 4.59 -11.10 -23.75
N LYS A 36 4.57 -9.78 -23.55
CA LYS A 36 5.65 -8.89 -24.03
C LYS A 36 6.79 -8.79 -23.01
N PRO A 37 8.07 -8.84 -23.43
CA PRO A 37 9.22 -8.71 -22.53
C PRO A 37 9.29 -7.31 -21.87
N LEU A 38 8.72 -6.29 -22.52
CA LEU A 38 8.63 -4.94 -21.97
C LEU A 38 7.72 -4.88 -20.73
N LEU A 39 6.60 -5.62 -20.74
CA LEU A 39 5.66 -5.65 -19.61
C LEU A 39 6.33 -6.21 -18.35
N ALA A 40 7.10 -7.28 -18.52
CA ALA A 40 7.87 -7.90 -17.43
C ALA A 40 8.95 -6.96 -16.86
N LYS A 41 9.60 -6.15 -17.72
CA LYS A 41 10.56 -5.13 -17.26
C LYS A 41 9.90 -4.03 -16.44
N ILE A 42 8.73 -3.54 -16.87
CA ILE A 42 7.97 -2.53 -16.12
C ILE A 42 7.58 -3.07 -14.75
N ASP A 43 7.10 -4.31 -14.68
CA ASP A 43 6.74 -4.96 -13.41
C ASP A 43 7.94 -5.14 -12.48
N ASP A 44 9.09 -5.53 -13.03
CA ASP A 44 10.32 -5.68 -12.28
C ASP A 44 10.77 -4.37 -11.62
N GLU A 45 10.58 -3.23 -12.28
CA GLU A 45 10.88 -1.91 -11.73
C GLU A 45 9.78 -1.43 -10.77
N ALA A 46 8.51 -1.70 -11.06
CA ALA A 46 7.40 -1.40 -10.15
C ALA A 46 7.57 -2.10 -8.79
N VAL A 47 8.01 -3.37 -8.80
CA VAL A 47 8.28 -4.12 -7.57
C VAL A 47 9.51 -3.58 -6.80
N LYS A 48 10.55 -3.12 -7.50
CA LYS A 48 11.70 -2.49 -6.83
C LYS A 48 11.30 -1.16 -6.19
N PHE A 49 10.50 -0.38 -6.90
CA PHE A 49 9.98 0.88 -6.42
C PHE A 49 9.10 0.69 -5.17
N ILE A 50 8.11 -0.21 -5.20
CA ILE A 50 7.24 -0.43 -4.03
C ILE A 50 8.01 -0.98 -2.82
N SER A 51 9.05 -1.78 -3.06
CA SER A 51 9.93 -2.25 -1.99
C SER A 51 10.70 -1.12 -1.32
N LEU A 52 11.17 -0.13 -2.10
CA LEU A 52 11.80 1.08 -1.58
C LEU A 52 10.79 1.92 -0.80
N VAL A 53 9.59 2.15 -1.36
CA VAL A 53 8.51 2.87 -0.67
C VAL A 53 8.14 2.20 0.66
N GLY A 54 8.14 0.86 0.71
CA GLY A 54 7.93 0.09 1.93
C GLY A 54 8.98 0.36 3.02
N ILE A 55 10.26 0.55 2.65
CA ILE A 55 11.32 0.92 3.60
C ILE A 55 11.09 2.34 4.11
N ILE A 56 10.77 3.29 3.23
CA ILE A 56 10.47 4.68 3.60
C ILE A 56 9.28 4.72 4.57
N TYR A 57 8.20 4.02 4.24
CA TYR A 57 7.01 3.90 5.08
C TYR A 57 7.34 3.44 6.50
N PHE A 58 8.08 2.33 6.62
CA PHE A 58 8.44 1.76 7.92
C PHE A 58 9.37 2.69 8.71
N THR A 59 10.28 3.37 8.01
CA THR A 59 11.19 4.35 8.62
C THR A 59 10.42 5.56 9.18
N ILE A 60 9.50 6.13 8.40
CA ILE A 60 8.65 7.25 8.84
C ILE A 60 7.81 6.83 10.04
N TRP A 61 7.27 5.61 10.03
CA TRP A 61 6.48 5.10 11.15
C TRP A 61 7.32 4.93 12.43
N ILE A 62 8.54 4.38 12.34
CA ILE A 62 9.47 4.31 13.48
C ILE A 62 9.79 5.71 14.02
N ILE A 63 10.11 6.67 13.13
CA ILE A 63 10.35 8.06 13.52
C ILE A 63 9.11 8.63 14.22
N GLY A 64 7.91 8.33 13.72
CA GLY A 64 6.65 8.67 14.34
C GLY A 64 6.58 8.22 15.80
N ILE A 65 6.92 6.95 16.08
CA ILE A 65 6.94 6.41 17.45
C ILE A 65 7.87 7.23 18.36
N PHE A 66 9.08 7.57 17.90
CA PHE A 66 10.01 8.40 18.69
C PHE A 66 9.46 9.81 18.95
N VAL A 67 8.85 10.42 17.93
CA VAL A 67 8.20 11.74 18.07
C VAL A 67 7.05 11.69 19.07
N PHE A 68 6.25 10.63 19.07
CA PHE A 68 5.18 10.44 20.06
C PHE A 68 5.72 10.20 21.46
N TYR A 69 6.85 9.50 21.62
CA TYR A 69 7.47 9.29 22.93
C TYR A 69 8.03 10.59 23.53
N ALA A 70 8.53 11.48 22.67
CA ALA A 70 9.02 12.83 23.02
C ALA A 70 7.90 13.85 23.30
N GLU A 71 6.62 13.44 23.21
CA GLU A 71 5.50 14.33 23.48
C GLU A 71 5.44 14.75 24.97
N ASN A 72 5.13 16.03 25.20
CA ASN A 72 5.07 16.62 26.54
C ASN A 72 3.72 16.46 27.23
N ASN A 73 2.64 16.24 26.47
CA ASN A 73 1.32 15.99 27.03
C ASN A 73 1.22 14.57 27.63
N PRO A 74 1.08 14.42 28.96
CA PRO A 74 1.06 13.12 29.62
C PRO A 74 -0.17 12.28 29.23
N GLU A 75 -1.32 12.88 28.96
CA GLU A 75 -2.54 12.15 28.60
C GLU A 75 -2.38 11.47 27.22
N GLU A 76 -1.88 12.20 26.23
CA GLU A 76 -1.59 11.66 24.91
C GLU A 76 -0.54 10.56 24.96
N LYS A 77 0.49 10.74 25.79
CA LYS A 77 1.55 9.75 25.97
C LYS A 77 1.01 8.45 26.57
N ILE A 78 0.18 8.53 27.61
CA ILE A 78 -0.46 7.35 28.24
C ILE A 78 -1.42 6.66 27.26
N SER A 79 -2.23 7.44 26.54
CA SER A 79 -3.14 6.91 25.51
C SER A 79 -2.37 6.16 24.42
N MET A 80 -1.23 6.69 23.96
CA MET A 80 -0.40 6.05 22.95
C MET A 80 0.28 4.78 23.47
N ILE A 81 0.80 4.78 24.70
CA ILE A 81 1.35 3.58 25.35
C ILE A 81 0.28 2.49 25.45
N ASN A 82 -0.95 2.85 25.82
CA ASN A 82 -2.08 1.91 25.85
C ASN A 82 -2.46 1.39 24.45
N ARG A 83 -2.29 2.17 23.39
CA ARG A 83 -2.45 1.67 22.01
C ARG A 83 -1.33 0.72 21.61
N MET A 84 -0.10 0.99 22.03
CA MET A 84 1.08 0.20 21.69
C MET A 84 1.21 -1.10 22.49
N PHE A 85 0.73 -1.15 23.74
CA PHE A 85 0.93 -2.28 24.65
C PHE A 85 -0.32 -2.72 25.42
N GLY A 86 -1.44 -2.00 25.28
CA GLY A 86 -2.71 -2.37 25.90
C GLY A 86 -3.45 -3.47 25.15
N LYS A 87 -4.72 -3.71 25.50
CA LYS A 87 -5.51 -4.87 25.03
C LYS A 87 -5.54 -5.10 23.51
N TYR A 88 -5.48 -4.03 22.71
CA TYR A 88 -5.57 -4.08 21.24
C TYR A 88 -4.23 -3.78 20.53
N TRP A 89 -3.10 -3.99 21.23
CA TRP A 89 -1.77 -3.70 20.69
C TRP A 89 -1.48 -4.39 19.36
N ILE A 90 -1.91 -5.64 19.18
CA ILE A 90 -1.71 -6.39 17.93
C ILE A 90 -2.33 -5.63 16.74
N GLY A 91 -3.49 -5.00 16.91
CA GLY A 91 -4.12 -4.20 15.87
C GLY A 91 -3.28 -2.99 15.47
N PHE A 92 -2.66 -2.33 16.46
CA PHE A 92 -1.76 -1.21 16.22
C PHE A 92 -0.52 -1.61 15.42
N TRP A 93 0.16 -2.71 15.78
CA TRP A 93 1.42 -3.12 15.14
C TRP A 93 1.22 -3.86 13.82
N SER A 94 0.19 -4.71 13.74
CA SER A 94 0.01 -5.67 12.64
C SER A 94 -0.07 -4.99 11.28
N GLN A 95 -0.80 -3.88 11.16
CA GLN A 95 -1.00 -3.19 9.89
C GLN A 95 0.32 -2.68 9.28
N TYR A 96 1.12 -1.98 10.10
CA TYR A 96 2.37 -1.38 9.65
C TYR A 96 3.40 -2.47 9.29
N ILE A 97 3.49 -3.50 10.13
CA ILE A 97 4.39 -4.63 9.91
C ILE A 97 3.97 -5.43 8.68
N LEU A 98 2.67 -5.68 8.49
CA LEU A 98 2.15 -6.45 7.35
C LEU A 98 2.54 -5.80 6.02
N TRP A 99 2.27 -4.51 5.84
CA TRP A 99 2.63 -3.81 4.60
C TRP A 99 4.14 -3.77 4.38
N PHE A 100 4.93 -3.56 5.43
CA PHE A 100 6.39 -3.65 5.32
C PHE A 100 6.84 -5.05 4.89
N VAL A 101 6.36 -6.11 5.55
CA VAL A 101 6.72 -7.50 5.24
C VAL A 101 6.33 -7.87 3.82
N ILE A 102 5.13 -7.48 3.36
CA ILE A 102 4.67 -7.75 1.99
C ILE A 102 5.58 -7.05 0.97
N THR A 103 5.84 -5.74 1.15
CA THR A 103 6.70 -4.98 0.22
C THR A 103 8.12 -5.54 0.15
N GLN A 104 8.67 -6.03 1.27
CA GLN A 104 9.99 -6.67 1.27
C GLN A 104 9.97 -8.08 0.69
N SER A 105 8.90 -8.84 0.93
CA SER A 105 8.75 -10.20 0.41
C SER A 105 8.73 -10.25 -1.12
N LEU A 106 8.24 -9.21 -1.78
CA LEU A 106 8.22 -9.09 -3.24
C LEU A 106 9.62 -9.01 -3.88
N ARG A 107 10.69 -8.76 -3.10
CA ARG A 107 12.07 -8.84 -3.59
C ARG A 107 12.48 -10.26 -3.95
N PHE A 108 11.88 -11.26 -3.31
CA PHE A 108 12.19 -12.66 -3.56
C PHE A 108 11.53 -13.12 -4.86
N ARG A 109 12.36 -13.61 -5.80
CA ARG A 109 11.91 -14.08 -7.12
C ARG A 109 10.83 -15.16 -7.04
N ARG A 110 10.89 -16.04 -6.02
CA ARG A 110 9.90 -17.10 -5.78
C ARG A 110 8.52 -16.53 -5.46
N ILE A 111 8.47 -15.47 -4.64
CA ILE A 111 7.23 -14.83 -4.20
C ILE A 111 6.63 -14.01 -5.35
N ARG A 112 7.44 -13.16 -6.00
CA ARG A 112 6.98 -12.31 -7.10
C ARG A 112 6.45 -13.08 -8.31
N LYS A 113 7.00 -14.26 -8.61
CA LYS A 113 6.53 -15.09 -9.73
C LYS A 113 5.24 -15.85 -9.43
N ASN A 114 4.86 -15.97 -8.17
CA ASN A 114 3.65 -16.69 -7.79
C ASN A 114 2.43 -15.78 -7.94
N VAL A 115 1.59 -16.09 -8.92
CA VAL A 115 0.38 -15.33 -9.25
C VAL A 115 -0.58 -15.26 -8.06
N LEU A 116 -0.79 -16.38 -7.35
CA LEU A 116 -1.71 -16.43 -6.20
C LEU A 116 -1.24 -15.52 -5.06
N LEU A 117 0.07 -15.51 -4.77
CA LEU A 117 0.63 -14.61 -3.77
C LEU A 117 0.52 -13.15 -4.19
N ARG A 118 0.73 -12.82 -5.48
CA ARG A 118 0.53 -11.45 -5.97
C ARG A 118 -0.92 -10.99 -5.83
N ILE A 119 -1.91 -11.86 -6.13
CA ILE A 119 -3.32 -11.53 -5.95
C ILE A 119 -3.62 -11.26 -4.48
N LEU A 120 -3.20 -12.17 -3.59
CA LEU A 120 -3.38 -12.01 -2.14
C LEU A 120 -2.79 -10.70 -1.62
N PHE A 121 -1.54 -10.39 -1.99
CA PHE A 121 -0.90 -9.15 -1.59
C PHE A 121 -1.58 -7.90 -2.16
N SER A 122 -2.10 -7.99 -3.39
CA SER A 122 -2.85 -6.89 -4.00
C SER A 122 -4.11 -6.57 -3.19
N PHE A 123 -4.84 -7.59 -2.75
CA PHE A 123 -5.99 -7.40 -1.88
C PHE A 123 -5.61 -6.81 -0.52
N LEU A 124 -4.54 -7.29 0.11
CA LEU A 124 -4.06 -6.76 1.40
C LEU A 124 -3.55 -5.31 1.33
N PHE A 125 -3.14 -4.85 0.15
CA PHE A 125 -2.81 -3.43 -0.04
C PHE A 125 -4.05 -2.56 -0.28
N ILE A 126 -5.06 -3.07 -0.97
CA ILE A 126 -6.31 -2.34 -1.24
C ILE A 126 -7.18 -2.27 0.02
N LEU A 127 -7.33 -3.40 0.70
CA LEU A 127 -8.10 -3.58 1.92
C LEU A 127 -7.13 -3.66 3.10
N SER A 128 -7.07 -2.60 3.90
CA SER A 128 -6.34 -2.62 5.18
C SER A 128 -7.00 -3.62 6.13
N ILE A 129 -6.24 -4.13 7.13
CA ILE A 129 -6.79 -5.01 8.17
C ILE A 129 -7.97 -4.34 8.85
N GLU A 130 -7.88 -3.04 9.13
CA GLU A 130 -8.98 -2.25 9.67
C GLU A 130 -10.24 -2.32 8.79
N LYS A 131 -10.10 -2.11 7.47
CA LYS A 131 -11.22 -2.20 6.54
C LYS A 131 -11.80 -3.61 6.47
N ILE A 132 -10.95 -4.64 6.55
CA ILE A 132 -11.40 -6.04 6.60
C ILE A 132 -12.21 -6.29 7.88
N ILE A 133 -11.73 -5.84 9.04
CA ILE A 133 -12.43 -5.99 10.32
C ILE A 133 -13.78 -5.27 10.28
N ILE A 134 -13.82 -4.02 9.81
CA ILE A 134 -15.08 -3.25 9.66
C ILE A 134 -16.04 -4.01 8.76
N LEU A 135 -15.57 -4.44 7.59
CA LEU A 135 -16.37 -5.19 6.63
C LEU A 135 -16.95 -6.48 7.26
N THR A 136 -16.14 -7.26 7.96
CA THR A 136 -16.58 -8.48 8.65
C THR A 136 -17.59 -8.20 9.76
N VAL A 137 -17.40 -7.12 10.53
CA VAL A 137 -18.32 -6.71 11.59
C VAL A 137 -19.65 -6.21 11.00
N THR A 138 -19.64 -5.48 9.89
CA THR A 138 -20.87 -5.08 9.21
C THR A 138 -21.62 -6.31 8.68
N PHE A 139 -20.93 -7.20 7.95
CA PHE A 139 -21.53 -8.43 7.42
C PHE A 139 -22.10 -9.35 8.49
N HIS A 140 -21.45 -9.46 9.66
CA HIS A 140 -22.03 -10.26 10.73
C HIS A 140 -23.25 -9.54 11.32
N ARG A 141 -23.26 -8.23 11.63
CA ARG A 141 -24.44 -7.65 12.33
C ARG A 141 -25.72 -7.57 11.47
N ASP A 142 -25.59 -7.56 10.16
CA ASP A 142 -26.73 -7.46 9.22
C ASP A 142 -27.27 -8.84 8.82
N TYR A 143 -27.74 -9.63 9.80
CA TYR A 143 -28.22 -11.00 9.59
C TYR A 143 -29.62 -11.11 8.97
N LEU A 144 -30.46 -10.07 9.02
CA LEU A 144 -31.82 -10.12 8.48
C LEU A 144 -31.84 -9.64 7.02
N PRO A 145 -32.28 -10.46 6.05
CA PRO A 145 -32.53 -10.01 4.68
C PRO A 145 -33.51 -8.83 4.61
N SER A 146 -34.38 -8.66 5.62
CA SER A 146 -35.33 -7.55 5.71
C SER A 146 -34.70 -6.19 6.06
N SER A 147 -33.47 -6.16 6.61
CA SER A 147 -32.72 -4.92 6.84
C SER A 147 -31.82 -4.55 5.66
N TRP A 148 -31.80 -5.37 4.60
CA TRP A 148 -31.10 -5.05 3.37
C TRP A 148 -31.90 -3.99 2.61
N THR A 149 -31.64 -2.73 2.91
CA THR A 149 -32.11 -1.64 2.06
C THR A 149 -31.26 -1.67 0.79
N MET A 150 -31.87 -2.05 -0.34
CA MET A 150 -31.29 -1.68 -1.63
C MET A 150 -31.42 -0.16 -1.74
N TYR A 151 -30.33 0.56 -1.53
CA TYR A 151 -30.23 1.95 -1.93
C TYR A 151 -30.43 1.99 -3.46
N SER A 152 -31.65 2.28 -3.89
CA SER A 152 -32.01 2.49 -5.30
C SER A 152 -31.65 3.89 -5.77
N ASP A 153 -30.67 4.54 -5.14
CA ASP A 153 -30.11 5.78 -5.66
C ASP A 153 -29.06 5.42 -6.71
N LEU A 154 -29.54 5.19 -7.93
CA LEU A 154 -28.73 5.08 -9.16
C LEU A 154 -27.90 6.35 -9.44
N ASN A 155 -28.01 7.38 -8.61
CA ASN A 155 -27.20 8.60 -8.61
C ASN A 155 -25.94 8.53 -7.72
N ILE A 156 -25.70 7.43 -6.98
CA ILE A 156 -24.51 7.26 -6.09
C ILE A 156 -23.44 6.37 -6.74
N TYR A 157 -23.39 6.27 -8.06
CA TYR A 157 -22.08 6.03 -8.67
C TYR A 157 -21.36 7.36 -8.65
N PRO A 158 -20.24 7.53 -7.92
CA PRO A 158 -19.42 8.70 -8.10
C PRO A 158 -19.08 8.69 -9.57
N SER A 159 -19.54 9.68 -10.33
CA SER A 159 -19.33 9.78 -11.79
C SER A 159 -17.85 9.63 -12.18
N ASN A 160 -16.95 9.76 -11.20
CA ASN A 160 -15.50 9.70 -11.34
C ASN A 160 -14.81 8.58 -10.51
N PHE A 161 -15.51 7.55 -9.99
CA PHE A 161 -14.83 6.48 -9.22
C PHE A 161 -13.79 5.74 -10.07
N LEU A 162 -14.19 5.35 -11.27
CA LEU A 162 -13.30 4.66 -12.22
C LEU A 162 -12.14 5.58 -12.65
N LEU A 163 -12.42 6.87 -12.86
CA LEU A 163 -11.40 7.87 -13.16
C LEU A 163 -10.39 8.00 -11.99
N SER A 164 -10.87 8.02 -10.75
CA SER A 164 -10.01 8.07 -9.56
C SER A 164 -9.09 6.86 -9.45
N LEU A 165 -9.61 5.65 -9.69
CA LEU A 165 -8.80 4.43 -9.72
C LEU A 165 -7.73 4.47 -10.82
N LEU A 166 -8.10 4.89 -12.04
CA LEU A 166 -7.16 5.02 -13.15
C LEU A 166 -6.08 6.06 -12.85
N MET A 167 -6.45 7.22 -12.32
CA MET A 167 -5.51 8.28 -11.95
C MET A 167 -4.49 7.80 -10.93
N LYS A 168 -4.88 6.97 -9.95
CA LYS A 168 -3.95 6.36 -9.00
C LYS A 168 -2.92 5.45 -9.69
N ILE A 169 -3.37 4.60 -10.60
CA ILE A 169 -2.48 3.70 -11.35
C ILE A 169 -1.52 4.51 -12.24
N ILE A 170 -2.01 5.56 -12.91
CA ILE A 170 -1.20 6.43 -13.76
C ILE A 170 -0.13 7.16 -12.93
N LEU A 171 -0.53 7.76 -11.81
CA LEU A 171 0.40 8.45 -10.90
C LEU A 171 1.48 7.47 -10.39
N PHE A 172 1.07 6.27 -9.97
CA PHE A 172 2.01 5.23 -9.55
C PHE A 172 3.01 4.88 -10.65
N LEU A 173 2.56 4.65 -11.88
CA LEU A 173 3.44 4.33 -13.02
C LEU A 173 4.39 5.49 -13.36
N LEU A 174 3.94 6.73 -13.22
CA LEU A 174 4.78 7.92 -13.39
C LEU A 174 5.95 7.89 -12.39
N PHE A 175 5.67 7.64 -11.10
CA PHE A 175 6.72 7.52 -10.09
C PHE A 175 7.68 6.35 -10.33
N VAL A 176 7.18 5.21 -10.82
CA VAL A 176 8.03 4.08 -11.25
C VAL A 176 8.95 4.51 -12.40
N GLY A 177 8.45 5.30 -13.36
CA GLY A 177 9.23 5.87 -14.44
C GLY A 177 10.35 6.80 -13.94
N ILE A 178 10.03 7.71 -13.03
CA ILE A 178 11.02 8.60 -12.38
C ILE A 178 12.09 7.77 -11.66
N TYR A 179 11.67 6.79 -10.86
CA TYR A 179 12.58 5.87 -10.16
C TYR A 179 13.54 5.17 -11.12
N TYR A 180 13.02 4.65 -12.25
CA TYR A 180 13.83 3.99 -13.26
C TYR A 180 14.89 4.92 -13.87
N VAL A 181 14.52 6.16 -14.21
CA VAL A 181 15.46 7.15 -14.76
C VAL A 181 16.56 7.48 -13.76
N ILE A 182 16.20 7.79 -12.52
CA ILE A 182 17.17 8.13 -11.46
C ILE A 182 18.12 6.96 -11.22
N LYS A 183 17.59 5.74 -11.09
CA LYS A 183 18.39 4.54 -10.89
C LYS A 183 19.40 4.32 -12.01
N ASN A 184 19.00 4.54 -13.26
CA ASN A 184 19.90 4.38 -14.41
C ASN A 184 21.00 5.44 -14.44
N GLN A 185 20.67 6.69 -14.09
CA GLN A 185 21.67 7.76 -13.97
C GLN A 185 22.73 7.42 -12.89
N ILE A 186 22.28 6.98 -11.71
CA ILE A 186 23.19 6.56 -10.63
C ILE A 186 24.07 5.40 -11.08
N GLN A 187 23.51 4.40 -11.75
CA GLN A 187 24.29 3.27 -12.27
C GLN A 187 25.31 3.69 -13.34
N GLY A 188 24.97 4.67 -14.18
CA GLY A 188 25.88 5.26 -15.16
C GLY A 188 27.04 6.03 -14.53
N LEU A 189 26.85 6.64 -13.36
CA LEU A 189 27.91 7.30 -12.59
C LEU A 189 28.86 6.29 -11.93
N ILE A 190 28.31 5.19 -11.39
CA ILE A 190 29.09 4.18 -10.65
C ILE A 190 29.92 3.29 -11.60
N LYS A 191 29.43 3.01 -12.81
CA LYS A 191 30.18 2.29 -13.84
C LYS A 191 30.68 3.30 -14.87
N PRO A 192 31.88 3.90 -14.71
CA PRO A 192 32.46 4.68 -15.80
C PRO A 192 32.53 3.78 -17.02
N LYS A 193 32.07 4.31 -18.17
CA LYS A 193 32.09 3.62 -19.46
C LYS A 193 33.47 2.98 -19.61
N ARG A 194 33.53 1.65 -19.68
CA ARG A 194 34.74 0.96 -20.14
C ARG A 194 34.93 1.43 -21.59
N VAL A 195 35.87 2.35 -21.78
CA VAL A 195 36.43 2.72 -23.08
C VAL A 195 37.19 1.51 -23.60
#